data_AF-A0A957RM79-F1
#
_entry.id   AF-A0A957RM79-F1
#
_cell.length_a   1.000
_cell.length_b   1.000
_cell.length_c   1.000
_cell.angle_alpha   90.00
_cell.angle_beta   90.00
_cell.angle_gamma   90.00
#
_symmetry.space_group_name_H-M   'P 1'
#
loop_
_entity.id
_entity.type
_entity.pdbx_description
1 polymer ?
#
loop_
_entity_poly.entity_id
_entity_poly.type
_entity_poly.pdbx_seq_one_letter_code
_entity_poly.pdbx_strand_id
1 'polypeptide(L)'
;KSRQQLWADHVVKDKVTWDERMQPARETRAATFLRAVFSKRQLVEVLADFWHNHFNVYGWDSWSAGTWVHYDRDVLRANLFGNFRTMLGGVAKSAAMLYYLDNVSNTSAGPNENYARELFELHTLGAENYFGVASTVGPDGGYLHPAPTGADGKPLEYVDEDIYSATQCFTGWRIQKETGDFLFEDSVHAKYSKIVLGQNIPSGSGQQDGEQVLDLLANHPGTA
;
A
#
# COMPACT_ATOMS: atom_id res chain seq x y z
N LYS A 1 -15.09 17.19 -4.69
CA LYS A 1 -15.51 16.50 -3.44
C LYS A 1 -14.28 16.07 -2.65
N SER A 2 -14.34 16.16 -1.33
CA SER A 2 -13.37 15.54 -0.41
C SER A 2 -13.55 14.01 -0.40
N ARG A 3 -12.61 13.28 0.22
CA ARG A 3 -12.74 11.82 0.42
C ARG A 3 -14.04 11.44 1.12
N GLN A 4 -14.34 12.09 2.25
CA GLN A 4 -15.54 11.81 3.04
C GLN A 4 -16.83 12.09 2.25
N GLN A 5 -16.86 13.14 1.43
CA GLN A 5 -18.00 13.42 0.55
C GLN A 5 -18.14 12.35 -0.53
N LEU A 6 -17.04 11.91 -1.14
CA LEU A 6 -17.06 10.81 -2.11
C LEU A 6 -17.59 9.53 -1.46
N TRP A 7 -17.12 9.21 -0.25
CA TRP A 7 -17.56 8.04 0.51
C TRP A 7 -19.05 8.10 0.87
N ALA A 8 -19.50 9.24 1.39
CA ALA A 8 -20.90 9.50 1.73
C ALA A 8 -21.81 9.32 0.51
N ASP A 9 -21.43 9.88 -0.64
CA ASP A 9 -22.28 9.91 -1.84
C ASP A 9 -22.27 8.59 -2.62
N HIS A 10 -21.14 7.87 -2.63
CA HIS A 10 -20.89 6.75 -3.56
C HIS A 10 -20.66 5.40 -2.87
N VAL A 11 -20.56 5.35 -1.54
CA VAL A 11 -20.30 4.10 -0.80
C VAL A 11 -21.36 3.82 0.26
N VAL A 12 -21.64 4.78 1.17
CA VAL A 12 -22.54 4.56 2.33
C VAL A 12 -23.92 5.19 2.18
N LYS A 13 -24.18 5.90 1.09
CA LYS A 13 -25.52 6.41 0.76
C LYS A 13 -26.54 5.27 0.80
N ASP A 14 -27.68 5.50 1.46
CA ASP A 14 -28.79 4.54 1.47
C ASP A 14 -29.21 4.21 0.02
N LYS A 15 -29.29 2.91 -0.27
CA LYS A 15 -29.63 2.38 -1.60
C LYS A 15 -28.77 2.96 -2.74
N VAL A 16 -27.47 3.14 -2.51
CA VAL A 16 -26.53 3.52 -3.58
C VAL A 16 -26.63 2.55 -4.75
N THR A 17 -26.99 3.08 -5.92
CA THR A 17 -27.07 2.29 -7.14
C THR A 17 -25.68 1.95 -7.68
N TRP A 18 -25.60 0.94 -8.54
CA TRP A 18 -24.35 0.61 -9.23
C TRP A 18 -23.80 1.83 -10.00
N ASP A 19 -24.67 2.55 -10.72
CA ASP A 19 -24.23 3.70 -11.51
C ASP A 19 -23.68 4.84 -10.66
N GLU A 20 -24.30 5.11 -9.50
CA GLU A 20 -23.79 6.09 -8.53
C GLU A 20 -22.44 5.65 -7.95
N ARG A 21 -22.31 4.37 -7.56
CA ARG A 21 -21.06 3.83 -7.02
C ARG A 21 -19.90 3.91 -8.02
N MET A 22 -20.19 3.64 -9.30
CA MET A 22 -19.19 3.64 -10.37
C MET A 22 -18.94 5.03 -10.98
N GLN A 23 -19.73 6.04 -10.62
CA GLN A 23 -19.63 7.39 -11.17
C GLN A 23 -18.22 8.00 -11.01
N PRO A 24 -17.56 7.95 -9.83
CA PRO A 24 -16.26 8.58 -9.69
C PRO A 24 -15.19 7.93 -10.58
N ALA A 25 -15.23 6.60 -10.75
CA ALA A 25 -14.34 5.89 -11.68
C ALA A 25 -14.54 6.34 -13.14
N ARG A 26 -15.81 6.46 -13.57
CA ARG A 26 -16.16 6.93 -14.93
C ARG A 26 -15.72 8.38 -15.16
N GLU A 27 -15.94 9.26 -14.19
CA GLU A 27 -15.56 10.66 -14.24
C GLU A 27 -14.04 10.83 -14.30
N THR A 28 -13.29 10.11 -13.46
CA THR A 28 -11.82 10.13 -13.54
C THR A 28 -11.32 9.62 -14.89
N ARG A 29 -11.89 8.55 -15.44
CA ARG A 29 -11.52 8.06 -16.79
C ARG A 29 -11.74 9.13 -17.86
N ALA A 30 -12.91 9.77 -17.85
CA ALA A 30 -13.21 10.85 -18.80
C ALA A 30 -12.25 12.04 -18.61
N ALA A 31 -11.98 12.41 -17.36
CA ALA A 31 -11.05 13.49 -17.04
C ALA A 31 -9.61 13.16 -17.47
N THR A 32 -9.14 11.93 -17.30
CA THR A 32 -7.82 11.48 -17.78
C THR A 32 -7.72 11.62 -19.29
N PHE A 33 -8.72 11.16 -20.05
CA PHE A 33 -8.72 11.31 -21.50
C PHE A 33 -8.72 12.78 -21.95
N LEU A 34 -9.59 13.61 -21.35
CA LEU A 34 -9.63 15.04 -21.66
C LEU A 34 -8.31 15.74 -21.32
N ARG A 35 -7.67 15.38 -20.21
CA ARG A 35 -6.36 15.93 -19.85
C ARG A 35 -5.28 15.49 -20.82
N ALA A 36 -5.24 14.22 -21.22
CA ALA A 36 -4.27 13.73 -22.21
C ALA A 36 -4.36 14.50 -23.53
N VAL A 37 -5.59 14.78 -24.01
CA VAL A 37 -5.80 15.49 -25.29
C VAL A 37 -5.57 17.00 -25.18
N PHE A 38 -6.04 17.64 -24.10
CA PHE A 38 -6.17 19.11 -24.05
C PHE A 38 -5.26 19.79 -23.02
N SER A 39 -4.66 19.07 -22.08
CA SER A 39 -3.80 19.67 -21.05
C SER A 39 -2.53 20.23 -21.71
N LYS A 40 -2.14 21.44 -21.32
CA LYS A 40 -0.81 21.99 -21.66
C LYS A 40 0.30 21.43 -20.75
N ARG A 41 -0.05 20.62 -19.74
CA ARG A 41 0.86 20.05 -18.75
C ARG A 41 1.11 18.56 -19.03
N GLN A 42 1.55 18.23 -20.24
CA GLN A 42 1.66 16.84 -20.70
C GLN A 42 2.58 15.97 -19.81
N LEU A 43 3.66 16.52 -19.26
CA LEU A 43 4.49 15.80 -18.29
C LEU A 43 3.70 15.33 -17.06
N VAL A 44 2.74 16.12 -16.57
CA VAL A 44 1.89 15.75 -15.44
C VAL A 44 1.02 14.55 -15.80
N GLU A 45 0.51 14.51 -17.02
CA GLU A 45 -0.37 13.43 -17.47
C GLU A 45 0.40 12.13 -17.70
N VAL A 46 1.59 12.20 -18.28
CA VAL A 46 2.51 11.04 -18.43
C VAL A 46 2.93 10.49 -17.08
N LEU A 47 3.28 11.35 -16.12
CA LEU A 47 3.65 10.90 -14.77
C LEU A 47 2.45 10.35 -14.01
N ALA A 48 1.26 10.93 -14.17
CA ALA A 48 0.05 10.37 -13.56
C ALA A 48 -0.19 8.94 -14.07
N ASP A 49 -0.07 8.71 -15.38
CA ASP A 49 -0.22 7.37 -15.96
C ASP A 49 0.86 6.40 -15.47
N PHE A 50 2.13 6.84 -15.42
CA PHE A 50 3.22 6.07 -14.85
C PHE A 50 2.92 5.64 -13.40
N TRP A 51 2.51 6.56 -12.54
CA TRP A 51 2.24 6.26 -11.13
C TRP A 51 0.97 5.43 -10.91
N HIS A 52 -0.06 5.58 -11.76
CA HIS A 52 -1.22 4.67 -11.77
C HIS A 52 -0.85 3.26 -12.21
N ASN A 53 0.14 3.11 -13.09
CA ASN A 53 0.67 1.81 -13.48
C ASN A 53 1.57 1.20 -12.40
N HIS A 54 2.43 2.01 -11.77
CA HIS A 54 3.33 1.57 -10.70
C HIS A 54 2.57 1.14 -9.45
N PHE A 55 1.59 1.93 -9.00
CA PHE A 55 0.69 1.61 -7.89
C PHE A 55 -0.68 1.20 -8.44
N ASN A 56 -0.73 0.11 -9.20
CA ASN A 56 -1.97 -0.28 -9.86
C ASN A 56 -3.06 -0.66 -8.86
N VAL A 57 -4.26 -0.15 -9.10
CA VAL A 57 -5.50 -0.56 -8.43
C VAL A 57 -6.57 -0.72 -9.50
N TYR A 58 -7.37 -1.79 -9.42
CA TYR A 58 -8.50 -1.96 -10.33
C TYR A 58 -9.65 -1.01 -9.95
N GLY A 59 -9.63 0.21 -10.48
CA GLY A 59 -10.62 1.26 -10.18
C GLY A 59 -12.06 0.96 -10.60
N TRP A 60 -12.29 -0.15 -11.33
CA TRP A 60 -13.64 -0.65 -11.66
C TRP A 60 -14.19 -1.63 -10.62
N ASP A 61 -13.42 -1.97 -9.59
CA ASP A 61 -13.97 -2.67 -8.43
C ASP A 61 -14.90 -1.75 -7.63
N SER A 62 -15.98 -2.32 -7.11
CA SER A 62 -17.06 -1.58 -6.44
C SER A 62 -16.65 -0.90 -5.13
N TRP A 63 -15.60 -1.39 -4.46
CA TRP A 63 -15.06 -0.79 -3.23
C TRP A 63 -14.05 0.31 -3.52
N SER A 64 -13.31 0.18 -4.63
CA SER A 64 -12.34 1.20 -5.08
C SER A 64 -13.00 2.36 -5.83
N ALA A 65 -14.02 2.07 -6.64
CA ALA A 65 -14.63 3.03 -7.56
C ALA A 65 -15.17 4.29 -6.88
N GLY A 66 -15.80 4.13 -5.70
CA GLY A 66 -16.38 5.23 -4.94
C GLY A 66 -15.36 6.28 -4.47
N THR A 67 -14.09 5.89 -4.32
CA THR A 67 -13.00 6.78 -3.88
C THR A 67 -11.94 7.02 -4.96
N TRP A 68 -12.19 6.58 -6.20
CA TRP A 68 -11.20 6.63 -7.28
C TRP A 68 -10.69 8.04 -7.57
N VAL A 69 -11.56 9.05 -7.46
CA VAL A 69 -11.17 10.47 -7.59
C VAL A 69 -10.17 10.90 -6.50
N HIS A 70 -10.30 10.41 -5.27
CA HIS A 70 -9.35 10.68 -4.19
C HIS A 70 -8.01 9.99 -4.45
N TYR A 71 -8.03 8.71 -4.85
CA TYR A 71 -6.81 7.98 -5.19
C TYR A 71 -6.02 8.68 -6.31
N ASP A 72 -6.71 9.09 -7.38
CA ASP A 72 -6.10 9.85 -8.48
C ASP A 72 -5.59 11.23 -8.03
N ARG A 73 -6.46 12.08 -7.48
CA ARG A 73 -6.17 13.50 -7.26
C ARG A 73 -5.28 13.74 -6.04
N ASP A 74 -5.61 13.09 -4.92
CA ASP A 74 -5.09 13.43 -3.60
C ASP A 74 -3.92 12.53 -3.18
N VAL A 75 -3.80 11.34 -3.77
CA VAL A 75 -2.71 10.40 -3.48
C VAL A 75 -1.64 10.46 -4.58
N LEU A 76 -1.97 10.10 -5.82
CA LEU A 76 -0.98 10.04 -6.89
C LEU A 76 -0.64 11.44 -7.42
N ARG A 77 -1.64 12.18 -7.91
CA ARG A 77 -1.42 13.49 -8.55
C ARG A 77 -0.84 14.53 -7.60
N ALA A 78 -1.15 14.44 -6.31
CA ALA A 78 -0.59 15.33 -5.28
C ALA A 78 0.90 15.08 -5.01
N ASN A 79 1.42 13.89 -5.31
CA ASN A 79 2.78 13.48 -4.99
C ASN A 79 3.66 13.23 -6.22
N LEU A 80 3.19 13.47 -7.45
CA LEU A 80 3.88 13.09 -8.71
C LEU A 80 5.36 13.50 -8.81
N PHE A 81 5.70 14.66 -8.23
CA PHE A 81 7.04 15.24 -8.23
C PHE A 81 7.68 15.25 -6.83
N GLY A 82 7.05 14.57 -5.88
CA GLY A 82 7.40 14.61 -4.47
C GLY A 82 8.33 13.48 -4.04
N ASN A 83 8.34 13.25 -2.74
CA ASN A 83 9.12 12.19 -2.12
C ASN A 83 8.38 10.84 -2.22
N PHE A 84 9.08 9.80 -2.67
CA PHE A 84 8.50 8.46 -2.86
C PHE A 84 7.88 7.89 -1.58
N ARG A 85 8.56 7.99 -0.42
CA ARG A 85 8.03 7.52 0.87
C ARG A 85 6.70 8.19 1.25
N THR A 86 6.55 9.47 0.91
CA THR A 86 5.29 10.21 1.13
C THR A 86 4.18 9.66 0.23
N MET A 87 4.46 9.42 -1.05
CA MET A 87 3.51 8.79 -1.97
C MET A 87 3.13 7.38 -1.52
N LEU A 88 4.13 6.56 -1.19
CA LEU A 88 3.97 5.18 -0.72
C LEU A 88 3.05 5.11 0.51
N GLY A 89 3.25 6.00 1.49
CA GLY A 89 2.38 6.10 2.66
C GLY A 89 0.95 6.53 2.32
N GLY A 90 0.79 7.43 1.34
CA GLY A 90 -0.53 7.84 0.83
C GLY A 90 -1.27 6.69 0.14
N VAL A 91 -0.55 5.90 -0.67
CA VAL A 91 -1.07 4.71 -1.36
C VAL A 91 -1.48 3.65 -0.33
N ALA A 92 -0.59 3.30 0.59
CA ALA A 92 -0.78 2.28 1.62
C ALA A 92 -2.01 2.52 2.51
N LYS A 93 -2.37 3.78 2.74
CA LYS A 93 -3.52 4.18 3.57
C LYS A 93 -4.75 4.58 2.77
N SER A 94 -4.70 4.49 1.45
CA SER A 94 -5.83 4.84 0.61
C SER A 94 -6.91 3.75 0.69
N ALA A 95 -8.18 4.16 0.69
CA ALA A 95 -9.28 3.22 0.69
C ALA A 95 -9.23 2.26 -0.52
N ALA A 96 -8.89 2.79 -1.70
CA ALA A 96 -8.74 2.01 -2.92
C ALA A 96 -7.71 0.87 -2.77
N MET A 97 -6.50 1.17 -2.29
CA MET A 97 -5.45 0.16 -2.13
C MET A 97 -5.76 -0.86 -1.03
N LEU A 98 -6.26 -0.38 0.12
CA LEU A 98 -6.59 -1.25 1.26
C LEU A 98 -7.68 -2.28 0.92
N TYR A 99 -8.66 -1.92 0.09
CA TYR A 99 -9.64 -2.87 -0.43
C TYR A 99 -9.07 -3.75 -1.54
N TYR A 100 -8.32 -3.17 -2.48
CA TYR A 100 -7.86 -3.90 -3.66
C TYR A 100 -6.94 -5.08 -3.31
N LEU A 101 -6.07 -4.90 -2.33
CA LEU A 101 -5.15 -5.94 -1.85
C LEU A 101 -5.58 -6.55 -0.51
N ASP A 102 -6.87 -6.43 -0.18
CA ASP A 102 -7.53 -7.07 0.97
C ASP A 102 -6.93 -6.76 2.37
N ASN A 103 -6.07 -5.74 2.51
CA ASN A 103 -5.46 -5.43 3.79
C ASN A 103 -6.49 -4.98 4.85
N VAL A 104 -7.66 -4.47 4.42
CA VAL A 104 -8.81 -4.21 5.32
C VAL A 104 -9.25 -5.45 6.13
N SER A 105 -8.95 -6.66 5.64
CA SER A 105 -9.27 -7.93 6.28
C SER A 105 -8.09 -8.55 7.04
N ASN A 106 -6.90 -7.96 6.95
CA ASN A 106 -5.67 -8.49 7.56
C ASN A 106 -5.69 -8.32 9.09
N THR A 107 -5.65 -9.44 9.81
CA THR A 107 -5.68 -9.47 11.28
C THR A 107 -4.63 -10.44 11.82
N SER A 108 -4.20 -10.26 13.07
CA SER A 108 -3.25 -11.19 13.70
C SER A 108 -3.77 -12.63 13.81
N ALA A 109 -5.10 -12.82 13.89
CA ALA A 109 -5.74 -14.14 13.92
C ALA A 109 -6.01 -14.73 12.54
N GLY A 110 -6.03 -13.90 11.49
CA GLY A 110 -6.17 -14.30 10.10
C GLY A 110 -5.31 -13.39 9.22
N PRO A 111 -3.99 -13.62 9.19
CA PRO A 111 -3.08 -12.78 8.43
C PRO A 111 -3.34 -12.96 6.92
N ASN A 112 -3.37 -11.84 6.20
CA ASN A 112 -3.52 -11.84 4.75
C ASN A 112 -2.29 -11.19 4.13
N GLU A 113 -1.48 -12.00 3.46
CA GLU A 113 -0.19 -11.57 2.90
C GLU A 113 -0.31 -10.75 1.62
N ASN A 114 -1.49 -10.73 0.97
CA ASN A 114 -1.65 -10.15 -0.36
C ASN A 114 -1.04 -8.74 -0.46
N TYR A 115 -1.44 -7.83 0.43
CA TYR A 115 -0.86 -6.48 0.43
C TYR A 115 0.66 -6.43 0.67
N ALA A 116 1.18 -7.20 1.64
CA ALA A 116 2.61 -7.17 1.93
C ALA A 116 3.43 -7.77 0.78
N ARG A 117 2.93 -8.84 0.15
CA ARG A 117 3.55 -9.49 -0.99
C ARG A 117 3.65 -8.55 -2.19
N GLU A 118 2.53 -7.97 -2.61
CA GLU A 118 2.51 -7.05 -3.74
C GLU A 118 3.29 -5.75 -3.45
N LEU A 119 3.30 -5.29 -2.19
CA LEU A 119 4.09 -4.14 -1.79
C LEU A 119 5.59 -4.39 -2.03
N PHE A 120 6.10 -5.58 -1.68
CA PHE A 120 7.49 -5.97 -1.93
C PHE A 120 7.73 -6.28 -3.41
N GLU A 121 6.92 -7.17 -4.00
CA GLU A 121 7.12 -7.74 -5.33
C GLU A 121 6.81 -6.79 -6.48
N LEU A 122 5.76 -5.96 -6.39
CA LEU A 122 5.31 -5.12 -7.51
C LEU A 122 5.53 -3.62 -7.30
N HIS A 123 5.46 -3.15 -6.06
CA HIS A 123 5.42 -1.71 -5.80
C HIS A 123 6.73 -1.12 -5.26
N THR A 124 7.69 -1.95 -4.85
CA THR A 124 8.96 -1.49 -4.29
C THR A 124 10.17 -2.28 -4.81
N LEU A 125 10.47 -3.43 -4.23
CA LEU A 125 11.71 -4.16 -4.45
C LEU A 125 11.73 -4.92 -5.77
N GLY A 126 10.58 -5.33 -6.31
CA GLY A 126 10.56 -6.13 -7.52
C GLY A 126 10.90 -7.60 -7.25
N ALA A 127 10.29 -8.51 -8.02
CA ALA A 127 10.55 -9.94 -7.91
C ALA A 127 12.01 -10.33 -8.24
N GLU A 128 12.75 -9.46 -8.92
CA GLU A 128 14.19 -9.61 -9.18
C GLU A 128 15.04 -9.55 -7.91
N ASN A 129 14.55 -8.91 -6.85
CA ASN A 129 15.21 -8.82 -5.55
C ASN A 129 14.67 -9.86 -4.55
N TYR A 130 14.00 -10.91 -5.04
CA TYR A 130 13.54 -12.04 -4.21
C TYR A 130 14.61 -13.13 -4.11
N PHE A 131 15.12 -13.37 -2.91
CA PHE A 131 16.12 -14.42 -2.66
C PHE A 131 15.51 -15.82 -2.60
N GLY A 132 14.24 -15.93 -2.18
CA GLY A 132 13.53 -17.21 -2.08
C GLY A 132 12.98 -17.51 -0.69
N VAL A 133 12.54 -18.76 -0.53
CA VAL A 133 12.05 -19.29 0.76
C VAL A 133 13.26 -19.71 1.58
N ALA A 134 13.60 -18.92 2.60
CA ALA A 134 14.72 -19.19 3.48
C ALA A 134 14.42 -18.75 4.92
N SER A 135 14.90 -19.54 5.88
CA SER A 135 14.79 -19.24 7.30
C SER A 135 15.66 -18.04 7.66
N THR A 136 15.10 -17.08 8.40
CA THR A 136 15.87 -15.98 9.00
C THR A 136 16.42 -16.34 10.39
N VAL A 137 16.33 -17.62 10.78
CA VAL A 137 16.87 -18.16 12.03
C VAL A 137 18.07 -19.04 11.71
N GLY A 138 19.21 -18.71 12.31
CA GLY A 138 20.48 -19.42 12.17
C GLY A 138 20.56 -20.70 13.02
N PRO A 139 21.61 -21.52 12.82
CA PRO A 139 21.79 -22.80 13.54
C PRO A 139 21.89 -22.68 15.06
N ASP A 140 22.27 -21.50 15.56
CA ASP A 140 22.37 -21.17 16.98
C ASP A 140 21.05 -20.61 17.56
N GLY A 141 19.99 -20.52 16.74
CA GLY A 141 18.73 -19.88 17.09
C GLY A 141 18.76 -18.36 17.02
N GLY A 142 19.88 -17.76 16.59
CA GLY A 142 20.02 -16.32 16.37
C GLY A 142 19.35 -15.87 15.08
N TYR A 143 19.15 -14.56 14.93
CA TYR A 143 18.68 -13.99 13.67
C TYR A 143 19.81 -14.01 12.63
N LEU A 144 19.53 -14.53 11.45
CA LEU A 144 20.43 -14.57 10.31
C LEU A 144 19.64 -14.34 9.02
N HIS A 145 19.69 -13.13 8.47
CA HIS A 145 19.09 -12.88 7.16
C HIS A 145 19.95 -13.57 6.07
N PRO A 146 19.38 -14.46 5.24
CA PRO A 146 20.17 -15.33 4.37
C PRO A 146 20.58 -14.67 3.04
N ALA A 147 19.93 -13.56 2.65
CA ALA A 147 20.27 -12.81 1.45
C ALA A 147 21.66 -12.14 1.52
N PRO A 148 22.30 -11.88 0.37
CA PRO A 148 23.50 -11.06 0.30
C PRO A 148 23.31 -9.70 0.97
N THR A 149 24.36 -9.20 1.64
CA THR A 149 24.34 -7.90 2.31
C THR A 149 25.18 -6.86 1.57
N GLY A 150 24.70 -5.61 1.62
CA GLY A 150 25.43 -4.45 1.14
C GLY A 150 26.59 -4.06 2.06
N ALA A 151 27.34 -3.04 1.66
CA ALA A 151 28.46 -2.50 2.47
C ALA A 151 28.01 -1.93 3.83
N ASP A 152 26.72 -1.57 3.96
CA ASP A 152 26.09 -1.11 5.19
C ASP A 152 25.55 -2.26 6.07
N GLY A 153 25.78 -3.51 5.66
CA GLY A 153 25.34 -4.71 6.37
C GLY A 153 23.85 -5.02 6.24
N LYS A 154 23.11 -4.28 5.42
CA LYS A 154 21.67 -4.54 5.18
C LYS A 154 21.48 -5.58 4.08
N PRO A 155 20.42 -6.40 4.14
CA PRO A 155 20.04 -7.27 3.03
C PRO A 155 19.85 -6.47 1.75
N LEU A 156 20.27 -7.04 0.61
CA LEU A 156 20.03 -6.48 -0.72
C LEU A 156 18.80 -7.10 -1.41
N GLU A 157 18.32 -8.22 -0.89
CA GLU A 157 17.20 -8.99 -1.41
C GLU A 157 16.32 -9.42 -0.22
N TYR A 158 15.04 -9.69 -0.47
CA TYR A 158 14.07 -10.10 0.55
C TYR A 158 13.76 -11.60 0.46
N VAL A 159 13.30 -12.17 1.58
CA VAL A 159 12.83 -13.55 1.66
C VAL A 159 11.34 -13.63 2.01
N ASP A 160 10.77 -14.83 1.89
CA ASP A 160 9.36 -15.06 2.22
C ASP A 160 9.02 -14.72 3.69
N GLU A 161 9.96 -14.93 4.61
CA GLU A 161 9.80 -14.57 6.03
C GLU A 161 9.69 -13.04 6.25
N ASP A 162 10.30 -12.21 5.38
CA ASP A 162 10.12 -10.75 5.44
C ASP A 162 8.70 -10.36 5.04
N ILE A 163 8.12 -11.04 4.05
CA ILE A 163 6.72 -10.84 3.63
C ILE A 163 5.79 -11.25 4.77
N TYR A 164 6.03 -12.39 5.40
CA TYR A 164 5.23 -12.84 6.55
C TYR A 164 5.33 -11.83 7.70
N SER A 165 6.55 -11.39 8.04
CA SER A 165 6.77 -10.41 9.11
C SER A 165 6.15 -9.04 8.79
N ALA A 166 6.27 -8.57 7.55
CA ALA A 166 5.62 -7.35 7.09
C ALA A 166 4.09 -7.45 7.11
N THR A 167 3.53 -8.61 6.75
CA THR A 167 2.09 -8.90 6.84
C THR A 167 1.57 -8.66 8.25
N GLN A 168 2.32 -9.11 9.26
CA GLN A 168 1.98 -8.89 10.67
C GLN A 168 2.06 -7.41 11.05
N CYS A 169 3.01 -6.66 10.49
CA CYS A 169 3.14 -5.21 10.71
C CYS A 169 1.95 -4.41 10.16
N PHE A 170 1.30 -4.91 9.11
CA PHE A 170 0.12 -4.27 8.50
C PHE A 170 -1.22 -4.72 9.07
N THR A 171 -1.25 -5.70 9.99
CA THR A 171 -2.49 -6.15 10.63
C THR A 171 -3.22 -4.99 11.33
N GLY A 172 -4.55 -4.94 11.23
CA GLY A 172 -5.37 -3.89 11.84
C GLY A 172 -5.40 -2.56 11.10
N TRP A 173 -4.72 -2.43 9.94
CA TRP A 173 -4.93 -1.29 9.04
C TRP A 173 -6.26 -1.45 8.31
N ARG A 174 -7.18 -0.52 8.56
CA ARG A 174 -8.58 -0.60 8.16
C ARG A 174 -9.06 0.73 7.57
N ILE A 175 -10.33 0.73 7.21
CA ILE A 175 -11.09 1.89 6.78
C ILE A 175 -12.25 2.08 7.74
N GLN A 176 -12.44 3.30 8.22
CA GLN A 176 -13.61 3.69 9.00
C GLN A 176 -14.84 3.65 8.10
N LYS A 177 -15.83 2.82 8.46
CA LYS A 177 -16.96 2.46 7.60
C LYS A 177 -17.82 3.66 7.22
N GLU A 178 -17.90 4.66 8.07
CA GLU A 178 -18.77 5.83 7.92
C GLU A 178 -18.14 6.92 7.04
N THR A 179 -16.81 7.04 7.06
CA THR A 179 -16.08 8.18 6.47
C THR A 179 -15.17 7.79 5.30
N GLY A 180 -14.77 6.52 5.20
CA GLY A 180 -13.78 6.07 4.23
C GLY A 180 -12.35 6.47 4.62
N ASP A 181 -12.15 6.95 5.84
CA ASP A 181 -10.85 7.36 6.36
C ASP A 181 -10.03 6.15 6.82
N PHE A 182 -8.70 6.26 6.72
CA PHE A 182 -7.81 5.27 7.31
C PHE A 182 -8.06 5.15 8.82
N LEU A 183 -8.06 3.91 9.31
CA LEU A 183 -8.23 3.56 10.72
C LEU A 183 -7.19 2.50 11.09
N PHE A 184 -6.58 2.64 12.26
CA PHE A 184 -5.81 1.56 12.87
C PHE A 184 -6.60 0.94 14.02
N GLU A 185 -6.83 -0.38 13.97
CA GLU A 185 -7.54 -1.15 14.99
C GLU A 185 -6.57 -2.05 15.77
N ASP A 186 -6.13 -1.59 16.93
CA ASP A 186 -5.13 -2.27 17.78
C ASP A 186 -5.59 -3.65 18.31
N SER A 187 -6.90 -3.86 18.46
CA SER A 187 -7.46 -5.12 18.98
C SER A 187 -7.16 -6.34 18.10
N VAL A 188 -6.94 -6.12 16.80
CA VAL A 188 -6.66 -7.16 15.79
C VAL A 188 -5.22 -7.10 15.26
N HIS A 189 -4.37 -6.27 15.86
CA HIS A 189 -2.97 -6.11 15.47
C HIS A 189 -2.08 -7.16 16.15
N ALA A 190 -1.02 -7.59 15.48
CA ALA A 190 -0.02 -8.50 16.03
C ALA A 190 0.87 -7.75 17.04
N LYS A 191 0.99 -8.24 18.29
CA LYS A 191 1.62 -7.46 19.38
C LYS A 191 3.05 -7.88 19.76
N TYR A 192 3.62 -8.85 19.06
CA TYR A 192 4.99 -9.31 19.28
C TYR A 192 5.98 -8.53 18.39
N SER A 193 7.28 -8.65 18.67
CA SER A 193 8.35 -8.08 17.85
C SER A 193 8.49 -8.83 16.53
N LYS A 194 8.70 -8.12 15.43
CA LYS A 194 8.94 -8.71 14.10
C LYS A 194 10.33 -8.34 13.63
N ILE A 195 10.83 -9.04 12.61
CA ILE A 195 12.05 -8.62 11.92
C ILE A 195 11.74 -8.56 10.44
N VAL A 196 12.02 -7.43 9.81
CA VAL A 196 11.78 -7.19 8.39
C VAL A 196 13.06 -6.63 7.79
N LEU A 197 13.59 -7.27 6.74
CA LEU A 197 14.82 -6.86 6.05
C LEU A 197 16.00 -6.66 7.01
N GLY A 198 16.15 -7.57 7.97
CA GLY A 198 17.21 -7.50 8.97
C GLY A 198 16.98 -6.49 10.10
N GLN A 199 15.86 -5.76 10.09
CA GLN A 199 15.58 -4.71 11.07
C GLN A 199 14.49 -5.16 12.06
N ASN A 200 14.81 -5.03 13.36
CA ASN A 200 13.86 -5.34 14.43
C ASN A 200 12.77 -4.27 14.51
N ILE A 201 11.52 -4.70 14.40
CA ILE A 201 10.32 -3.91 14.64
C ILE A 201 9.82 -4.23 16.05
N PRO A 202 9.97 -3.30 17.02
CA PRO A 202 9.65 -3.56 18.42
C PRO A 202 8.17 -3.90 18.63
N SER A 203 7.91 -4.79 19.59
CA SER A 203 6.55 -5.09 20.05
C SER A 203 5.85 -3.83 20.58
N GLY A 204 4.56 -3.69 20.26
CA GLY A 204 3.71 -2.65 20.86
C GLY A 204 3.80 -1.27 20.21
N SER A 205 4.40 -1.14 19.02
CA SER A 205 4.42 0.13 18.28
C SER A 205 3.13 0.39 17.48
N GLY A 206 2.27 -0.62 17.35
CA GLY A 206 0.92 -0.50 16.77
C GLY A 206 0.97 -0.12 15.30
N GLN A 207 0.30 0.96 14.90
CA GLN A 207 0.33 1.44 13.51
C GLN A 207 1.77 1.69 13.02
N GLN A 208 2.69 2.07 13.92
CA GLN A 208 4.07 2.38 13.55
C GLN A 208 4.84 1.18 13.02
N ASP A 209 4.41 -0.05 13.30
CA ASP A 209 5.01 -1.24 12.71
C ASP A 209 4.95 -1.16 11.17
N GLY A 210 3.77 -0.87 10.63
CA GLY A 210 3.58 -0.69 9.19
C GLY A 210 4.32 0.54 8.64
N GLU A 211 4.38 1.66 9.38
CA GLU A 211 5.16 2.84 8.93
C GLU A 211 6.65 2.54 8.81
N GLN A 212 7.20 1.77 9.76
CA GLN A 212 8.61 1.35 9.73
C GLN A 212 8.87 0.45 8.52
N VAL A 213 7.97 -0.49 8.20
CA VAL A 213 8.11 -1.28 6.95
C VAL A 213 8.14 -0.38 5.72
N LEU A 214 7.25 0.62 5.65
CA LEU A 214 7.26 1.57 4.52
C LEU A 214 8.55 2.40 4.48
N ASP A 215 9.14 2.76 5.62
CA ASP A 215 10.44 3.43 5.69
C ASP A 215 11.57 2.52 5.20
N LEU A 216 11.57 1.25 5.61
CA LEU A 216 12.56 0.26 5.18
C LEU A 216 12.53 0.11 3.67
N LEU A 217 11.35 -0.12 3.10
CA LEU A 217 11.17 -0.28 1.66
C LEU A 217 11.56 0.98 0.91
N ALA A 218 11.08 2.16 1.31
CA ALA A 218 11.40 3.39 0.58
C ALA A 218 12.89 3.78 0.61
N ASN A 219 13.68 3.24 1.53
CA ASN A 219 15.13 3.50 1.64
C ASN A 219 15.98 2.29 1.22
N HIS A 220 15.37 1.20 0.76
CA HIS A 220 16.09 0.01 0.35
C HIS A 220 16.74 0.24 -1.04
N PRO A 221 18.00 -0.20 -1.26
CA PRO A 221 18.71 0.04 -2.52
C PRO A 221 18.08 -0.64 -3.74
N GLY A 222 17.31 -1.71 -3.53
CA GLY A 222 16.53 -2.39 -4.57
C GLY A 222 15.21 -1.71 -4.93
N THR A 223 14.81 -0.64 -4.25
CA THR A 223 13.55 0.06 -4.57
C THR A 223 13.72 0.92 -5.81
N ALA A 224 12.88 0.66 -6.81
CA ALA A 224 12.83 1.37 -8.09
C ALA A 224 12.30 2.82 -7.99
#